data_AF-A0A136L217-F1
#
_entry.id   AF-A0A136L217-F1
#
_cell.length_a   1.000
_cell.length_b   1.000
_cell.length_c   1.000
_cell.angle_alpha   90.00
_cell.angle_beta   90.00
_cell.angle_gamma   90.00
#
_symmetry.space_group_name_H-M   'P 1'
#
loop_
_entity.id
_entity.type
_entity.pdbx_description
1 polymer ?
#
loop_
_entity_poly.entity_id
_entity_poly.type
_entity_poly.pdbx_seq_one_letter_code
_entity_poly.pdbx_strand_id
1 'polypeptide(L)'
;METFTVQAVYEKGVLKPRRKLNLPERTIVQVRVSSIRKATQSSAFASLIGVWEDMPAKKYTALEKSLTSTRKKSSAKVKRLAKKINKK
;
A
#
# COMPACT_ATOMS: atom_id res chain seq x y z
N MET A 1 22.76 21.05 17.55
CA MET A 1 21.97 20.91 16.31
C MET A 1 20.72 20.12 16.66
N GLU A 2 19.56 20.77 16.72
CA GLU A 2 18.31 20.13 17.14
C GLU A 2 17.57 19.59 15.91
N THR A 3 17.14 18.33 15.97
CA THR A 3 16.42 17.67 14.88
C THR A 3 14.97 17.49 15.28
N PHE A 4 14.04 18.17 14.58
CA PHE A 4 12.61 18.05 14.82
C PHE A 4 11.94 17.27 13.69
N THR A 5 11.26 16.17 14.03
CA THR A 5 10.49 15.39 13.06
C THR A 5 9.09 16.00 12.94
N VAL A 6 8.87 16.76 11.87
CA VAL A 6 7.57 17.39 11.58
C VAL A 6 6.87 16.63 10.47
N GLN A 7 5.60 16.27 10.69
CA GLN A 7 4.74 15.79 9.62
C GLN A 7 4.20 16.98 8.83
N ALA A 8 4.51 17.03 7.54
CA ALA A 8 4.03 18.04 6.61
C ALA A 8 3.38 17.40 5.38
N VAL A 9 2.39 18.08 4.80
CA VAL A 9 1.75 17.73 3.53
C VAL A 9 2.30 18.65 2.45
N TYR A 10 2.71 18.07 1.33
CA TYR A 10 3.14 18.85 0.17
C TYR A 10 1.94 19.14 -0.73
N GLU A 11 1.56 20.42 -0.84
CA GLU A 11 0.44 20.87 -1.66
C GLU A 11 0.82 22.11 -2.46
N LYS A 12 0.54 22.11 -3.77
CA LYS A 12 0.74 23.27 -4.66
C LYS A 12 2.16 23.87 -4.59
N GLY A 13 3.18 23.01 -4.46
CA GLY A 13 4.57 23.46 -4.39
C GLY A 13 5.06 23.85 -2.98
N VAL A 14 4.20 23.83 -1.97
CA VAL A 14 4.50 24.29 -0.60
C VAL A 14 4.39 23.15 0.41
N LEU A 15 5.40 23.00 1.28
CA LEU A 15 5.35 22.10 2.44
C LEU A 15 4.56 22.74 3.58
N LYS A 16 3.36 22.23 3.83
CA LYS A 16 2.50 22.70 4.92
C LYS A 16 2.59 21.76 6.11
N PRO A 17 3.09 22.21 7.28
CA PRO A 17 3.14 21.35 8.46
C PRO A 17 1.73 21.07 8.98
N ARG A 18 1.46 19.85 9.45
CA ARG A 18 0.15 19.49 10.02
C ARG A 18 -0.07 20.10 11.41
N ARG A 19 1.02 20.48 12.09
CA ARG A 19 1.01 21.18 13.38
C ARG A 19 1.81 22.47 13.25
N LYS A 20 1.41 23.50 13.99
CA LYS A 20 2.12 24.78 14.00
C LYS A 20 3.56 24.57 14.46
N LEU A 21 4.49 25.00 13.62
CA LEU A 21 5.91 24.96 13.89
C LEU A 21 6.32 26.36 14.36
N ASN A 22 6.64 26.52 15.64
CA ASN A 22 7.08 27.79 16.20
C ASN A 22 8.59 27.92 16.00
N LEU A 23 9.01 28.30 14.79
CA LEU A 23 10.40 28.66 14.49
C LEU A 23 10.51 30.17 14.26
N PRO A 24 11.68 30.77 14.56
CA PRO A 24 11.95 32.15 14.21
C PRO A 24 11.84 32.38 12.70
N GLU A 25 11.44 33.59 12.30
CA GLU A 25 11.43 33.96 10.89
C GLU A 25 12.84 33.86 10.28
N ARG A 26 12.91 33.49 8.99
CA ARG A 26 14.17 33.29 8.23
C ARG A 26 15.07 32.14 8.71
N THR A 27 14.54 31.21 9.52
CA THR A 27 15.28 30.00 9.91
C THR A 27 15.46 29.05 8.72
N ILE A 28 16.71 28.63 8.47
CA ILE A 28 17.04 27.61 7.46
C ILE A 28 16.76 26.23 8.05
N VAL A 29 15.94 25.43 7.35
CA VAL A 29 15.56 24.07 7.80
C VAL A 29 15.99 23.01 6.78
N GLN A 30 16.52 21.89 7.26
CA GLN A 30 16.86 20.74 6.44
C GLN A 30 15.67 19.77 6.39
N VAL A 31 15.17 19.48 5.19
CA VAL A 31 14.01 18.58 5.00
C VAL A 31 14.51 17.17 4.68
N ARG A 32 14.11 16.18 5.49
CA ARG A 32 14.37 14.77 5.23
C ARG A 32 13.06 14.06 4.88
N VAL A 33 12.89 13.67 3.63
CA VAL A 33 11.70 12.96 3.16
C VAL A 33 11.92 11.46 3.31
N SER A 34 11.25 10.85 4.28
CA SER A 34 11.17 9.40 4.39
C SER A 34 10.09 8.89 3.44
N SER A 35 10.49 8.44 2.25
CA SER A 35 9.57 7.76 1.33
C SER A 35 9.16 6.42 1.93
N ILE A 36 7.99 6.39 2.58
CA ILE A 36 7.31 5.14 2.88
C ILE A 36 6.83 4.61 1.52
N ARG A 37 7.66 3.83 0.83
CA ARG A 37 7.18 3.01 -0.28
C ARG A 37 6.04 2.18 0.29
N LYS A 38 4.79 2.54 0.01
CA LYS A 38 3.67 1.63 0.21
C LYS A 38 3.99 0.43 -0.67
N ALA A 39 4.53 -0.62 -0.07
CA ALA A 39 4.61 -1.93 -0.67
C ALA A 39 3.17 -2.44 -0.77
N THR A 40 2.44 -1.90 -1.71
CA THR A 40 1.17 -2.44 -2.15
C THR A 40 1.28 -2.53 -3.65
N GLN A 41 2.18 -3.42 -4.10
CA GLN A 41 1.92 -4.16 -5.33
C GLN A 41 0.68 -5.03 -5.07
N SER A 42 -0.47 -4.36 -5.04
CA SER A 42 -1.72 -4.98 -5.38
C SER A 42 -1.54 -5.44 -6.82
N SER A 43 -1.26 -6.74 -6.99
CA SER A 43 -1.26 -7.42 -8.28
C SER A 43 -2.33 -6.81 -9.21
N ALA A 44 -2.06 -6.66 -10.50
CA ALA A 44 -3.07 -6.19 -11.47
C ALA A 44 -4.35 -7.06 -11.50
N PHE A 45 -4.32 -8.25 -10.87
CA PHE A 45 -5.46 -9.14 -10.66
C PHE A 45 -6.03 -9.10 -9.24
N ALA A 46 -5.60 -8.19 -8.36
CA ALA A 46 -5.91 -8.24 -6.93
C ALA A 46 -7.41 -8.16 -6.65
N SER A 47 -8.16 -7.44 -7.48
CA SER A 47 -9.61 -7.44 -7.40
C SER A 47 -10.25 -7.38 -8.79
N LEU A 48 -11.33 -8.15 -8.97
CA LEU A 48 -12.16 -8.14 -10.16
C LEU A 48 -13.29 -7.11 -10.04
N ILE A 49 -13.29 -6.19 -9.06
CA ILE A 49 -14.35 -5.18 -8.85
C ILE A 49 -14.84 -4.55 -10.16
N GLY A 50 -13.91 -4.07 -11.00
CA GLY A 50 -14.25 -3.38 -12.25
C GLY A 50 -14.74 -4.29 -13.39
N VAL A 51 -14.72 -5.61 -13.23
CA VAL A 51 -15.24 -6.57 -14.23
C VAL A 51 -16.72 -6.86 -14.00
N TRP A 52 -17.26 -6.53 -12.82
CA TRP A 52 -18.61 -6.93 -12.40
C TRP A 52 -19.42 -5.73 -11.86
N GLU A 53 -19.39 -4.60 -12.59
CA GLU A 53 -20.05 -3.36 -12.17
C GLU A 53 -21.56 -3.51 -11.94
N ASP A 54 -22.23 -4.43 -12.64
CA ASP A 54 -23.68 -4.65 -12.55
C ASP A 54 -24.11 -5.68 -11.47
N MET A 55 -23.17 -6.22 -10.69
CA MET A 55 -23.49 -7.28 -9.72
C MET A 55 -23.81 -6.71 -8.33
N PRO A 56 -24.89 -7.14 -7.65
CA PRO A 56 -25.21 -6.64 -6.31
C PRO A 56 -24.09 -6.94 -5.31
N ALA A 57 -23.76 -5.94 -4.49
CA ALA A 57 -22.61 -5.95 -3.57
C ALA A 57 -22.51 -7.20 -2.67
N LYS A 58 -23.65 -7.80 -2.29
CA LYS A 58 -23.70 -9.05 -1.50
C LYS A 58 -23.13 -10.26 -2.26
N LYS A 59 -23.37 -10.38 -3.57
CA LYS A 59 -22.83 -11.48 -4.40
C LYS A 59 -21.35 -11.24 -4.70
N TYR A 60 -20.99 -9.99 -4.96
CA TYR A 60 -19.62 -9.56 -5.18
C TYR A 60 -18.70 -9.88 -3.99
N THR A 61 -19.10 -9.55 -2.76
CA THR A 61 -18.31 -9.85 -1.55
C THR A 61 -18.14 -11.34 -1.28
N ALA A 62 -19.15 -12.16 -1.60
CA ALA A 62 -19.07 -13.62 -1.49
C ALA A 62 -18.08 -14.21 -2.52
N LEU A 63 -18.09 -13.68 -3.75
CA LEU A 63 -17.17 -14.09 -4.82
C LEU A 63 -15.73 -13.74 -4.50
N GLU A 64 -15.46 -12.55 -3.96
CA GLU A 64 -14.09 -12.19 -3.54
C GLU A 64 -13.56 -13.08 -2.42
N LYS A 65 -14.40 -13.43 -1.43
CA LYS A 65 -14.04 -14.40 -0.39
C LYS A 65 -13.72 -15.77 -0.98
N SER A 66 -14.50 -16.23 -1.96
CA SER A 66 -14.22 -17.47 -2.67
C SER A 66 -12.89 -17.41 -3.44
N LEU A 67 -12.67 -16.35 -4.23
CA LEU A 67 -11.45 -16.15 -5.03
C LEU A 67 -10.19 -16.08 -4.17
N THR A 68 -10.24 -15.35 -3.05
CA THR A 68 -9.12 -15.28 -2.11
C THR A 68 -8.80 -16.64 -1.49
N SER A 69 -9.82 -17.44 -1.15
CA SER A 69 -9.64 -18.79 -0.64
C SER A 69 -8.99 -19.72 -1.68
N THR A 70 -9.41 -19.64 -2.94
CA THR A 70 -8.87 -20.43 -4.05
C THR A 70 -7.43 -20.05 -4.33
N ARG A 71 -7.11 -18.75 -4.34
CA ARG A 71 -5.72 -18.26 -4.51
C ARG A 71 -4.78 -18.78 -3.41
N LYS A 72 -5.24 -18.80 -2.16
CA LYS A 72 -4.46 -19.39 -1.05
C LYS A 72 -4.19 -20.89 -1.28
N LYS A 73 -5.22 -21.67 -1.68
CA LYS A 73 -5.05 -23.10 -1.96
C LYS A 73 -4.11 -23.35 -3.16
N SER A 74 -4.29 -22.63 -4.25
CA SER A 74 -3.46 -22.75 -5.45
C SER A 74 -2.00 -22.36 -5.20
N SER A 75 -1.75 -21.25 -4.51
CA SER A 75 -0.38 -20.82 -4.17
C SER A 75 0.33 -21.83 -3.27
N ALA A 76 -0.38 -22.43 -2.31
CA ALA A 76 0.17 -23.49 -1.47
C ALA A 76 0.53 -24.75 -2.29
N LYS A 77 -0.33 -25.14 -3.26
CA LYS A 77 -0.05 -26.26 -4.16
C LYS A 77 1.17 -26.00 -5.04
N VAL A 78 1.27 -24.81 -5.64
CA VAL A 78 2.44 -24.41 -6.45
C VAL A 78 3.71 -24.43 -5.63
N LYS A 79 3.70 -23.88 -4.40
CA LYS A 79 4.86 -23.91 -3.49
C LYS A 79 5.30 -25.34 -3.16
N ARG A 80 4.35 -26.25 -2.90
CA ARG A 80 4.64 -27.67 -2.64
C ARG A 80 5.25 -28.36 -3.86
N LEU A 81 4.72 -28.11 -5.06
CA LEU A 81 5.25 -28.66 -6.30
C LEU A 81 6.65 -28.13 -6.61
N ALA A 82 6.86 -26.81 -6.49
CA ALA A 82 8.17 -26.19 -6.68
C ALA A 82 9.23 -26.77 -5.72
N LYS A 83 8.88 -26.98 -4.44
CA LYS A 83 9.76 -27.62 -3.46
C LYS A 83 10.08 -29.08 -3.79
N LYS A 84 9.17 -29.80 -4.46
CA LYS A 84 9.39 -31.19 -4.89
C LYS A 84 10.30 -31.26 -6.12
N ILE A 85 10.21 -30.27 -7.01
CA ILE A 85 11.06 -30.16 -8.20
C ILE A 85 12.49 -29.80 -7.81
N ASN A 86 12.70 -28.81 -6.93
CA ASN A 86 14.04 -28.38 -6.48
C ASN A 86 14.76 -29.38 -5.55
N LYS A 87 14.14 -30.51 -5.21
CA LYS A 87 14.73 -31.57 -4.38
C LYS A 87 15.19 -32.79 -5.18
N LYS A 88 14.99 -32.78 -6.50
CA LYS A 88 15.59 -33.72 -7.45
C LYS A 88 16.84 -33.08 -8.03
#